data_AF-A0A2S6UM97-F1
#
_entry.id   AF-A0A2S6UM97-F1
#
_cell.length_a   1.000
_cell.length_b   1.000
_cell.length_c   1.000
_cell.angle_alpha   90.00
_cell.angle_beta   90.00
_cell.angle_gamma   90.00
#
_symmetry.space_group_name_H-M   'P 1'
#
loop_
_entity.id
_entity.type
_entity.pdbx_description
1 polymer ?
#
loop_
_entity_poly.entity_id
_entity_poly.type
_entity_poly.pdbx_seq_one_letter_code
_entity_poly.pdbx_strand_id
1 'polypeptide(L)'
;CDVNEPATGESYIRDPRSIAKKAEAYLSFSGIGDTAVFGPEAEFFVFDDVRYQVSMNKTSYSINENEGPYNSGNKIEGGNIGHRPAIKGGYFPVPPIDSHSDLRAEMLSVMGEMGLKIEKHHHEVAPSQNELGIIFDTLVKTADNMQIYKYVVQNVAHSYGKTATFMPKPIIDDNGSGMHIHQSIWKSETPLFAGSGYADLSDTALYYIGGIIKHAKAINAYTNASTNSYKRLIPGFEAPVLLAYSARNRSASCRIPFATGPKGKRVEVRFPDPTANPYLAFSAMLMAGLDGIQNKIHPGEPMDKNLYDLPPEELKNVPTVCGSLREALEALDNDRDFLKKGDVFTDDSIDGYLSLKWEEVYSFEHTPHPVEFSMYYSV
;
A
#
# COMPACT_ATOMS: atom_id res chain seq x y z
N CYS A 1 21.83 4.65 0.28
CA CYS A 1 22.81 4.89 -0.81
C CYS A 1 22.15 4.64 -2.15
N ASP A 2 22.75 5.13 -3.23
CA ASP A 2 22.37 4.72 -4.59
C ASP A 2 23.41 3.72 -5.11
N VAL A 3 23.03 2.94 -6.12
CA VAL A 3 23.94 2.02 -6.81
C VAL A 3 24.39 2.66 -8.12
N ASN A 4 25.69 2.66 -8.36
CA ASN A 4 26.28 3.18 -9.60
C ASN A 4 26.98 2.06 -10.36
N GLU A 5 26.97 2.18 -11.69
CA GLU A 5 27.73 1.31 -12.58
C GLU A 5 29.23 1.56 -12.41
N PRO A 6 30.04 0.56 -12.06
CA PRO A 6 31.45 0.78 -11.74
C PRO A 6 32.28 1.22 -12.96
N ALA A 7 31.86 0.86 -14.16
CA ALA A 7 32.57 1.18 -15.39
C ALA A 7 32.34 2.63 -15.85
N THR A 8 31.13 3.17 -15.68
CA THR A 8 30.76 4.50 -16.17
C THR A 8 30.63 5.54 -15.05
N GLY A 9 30.42 5.10 -13.81
CA GLY A 9 30.07 5.95 -12.68
C GLY A 9 28.62 6.45 -12.72
N GLU A 10 27.84 6.08 -13.74
CA GLU A 10 26.45 6.49 -13.89
C GLU A 10 25.53 5.71 -12.95
N SER A 11 24.36 6.28 -12.65
CA SER A 11 23.36 5.61 -11.80
C SER A 11 22.87 4.31 -12.44
N TYR A 12 22.85 3.23 -11.65
CA TYR A 12 22.41 1.93 -12.11
C TYR A 12 20.94 1.95 -12.51
N ILE A 13 20.64 1.47 -13.72
CA ILE A 13 19.30 1.58 -14.31
C ILE A 13 18.23 0.73 -13.60
N ARG A 14 18.65 -0.27 -12.81
CA ARG A 14 17.74 -1.10 -11.99
C ARG A 14 17.72 -0.73 -10.52
N ASP A 15 18.44 0.31 -10.08
CA ASP A 15 18.38 0.79 -8.71
C ASP A 15 17.05 1.53 -8.45
N PRO A 16 16.18 1.02 -7.56
CA PRO A 16 14.89 1.65 -7.27
C PRO A 16 15.02 3.11 -6.84
N ARG A 17 16.05 3.45 -6.06
CA ARG A 17 16.22 4.82 -5.54
C ARG A 17 16.65 5.77 -6.65
N SER A 18 17.50 5.31 -7.56
CA SER A 18 17.85 6.03 -8.78
C SER A 18 16.65 6.26 -9.70
N ILE A 19 15.77 5.26 -9.86
CA ILE A 19 14.50 5.40 -10.61
C ILE A 19 13.60 6.47 -9.97
N ALA A 20 13.46 6.48 -8.65
CA ALA A 20 12.68 7.49 -7.92
C ALA A 20 13.22 8.91 -8.11
N LYS A 21 14.54 9.09 -8.09
CA LYS A 21 15.17 10.38 -8.41
C LYS A 21 14.91 10.83 -9.84
N LYS A 22 14.97 9.90 -10.80
CA LYS A 22 14.63 10.19 -12.20
C LYS A 22 13.16 10.60 -12.34
N ALA A 23 12.24 9.98 -11.61
CA ALA A 23 10.82 10.33 -11.62
C ALA A 23 10.58 11.77 -11.12
N GLU A 24 11.23 12.18 -10.02
CA GLU A 24 11.18 13.57 -9.54
C GLU A 24 11.79 14.55 -10.56
N ALA A 25 12.93 14.20 -11.16
CA ALA A 25 13.57 15.01 -12.19
C ALA A 25 12.68 15.15 -13.44
N TYR A 26 11.97 14.09 -13.83
CA TYR A 26 11.05 14.09 -14.96
C TYR A 26 9.83 15.01 -14.72
N LEU A 27 9.28 15.06 -13.50
CA LEU A 27 8.23 16.03 -13.16
C LEU A 27 8.69 17.48 -13.43
N SER A 28 9.91 17.81 -12.98
CA SER A 28 10.48 19.14 -13.21
C SER A 28 10.71 19.42 -14.70
N PHE A 29 11.25 18.43 -15.43
CA PHE A 29 11.49 18.50 -16.86
C PHE A 29 10.19 18.67 -17.66
N SER A 30 9.10 18.04 -17.25
CA SER A 30 7.81 18.12 -17.94
C SER A 30 7.12 19.48 -17.79
N GLY A 31 7.60 20.34 -16.88
CA GLY A 31 7.07 21.69 -16.61
C GLY A 31 5.72 21.73 -15.88
N ILE A 32 5.18 20.57 -15.50
CA ILE A 32 3.87 20.42 -14.82
C ILE A 32 3.97 20.98 -13.40
N GLY A 33 4.99 20.57 -12.66
CA GLY A 33 5.31 21.04 -11.31
C GLY A 33 6.80 20.85 -11.05
N ASP A 34 7.25 21.19 -9.84
CA ASP A 34 8.64 20.97 -9.41
C ASP A 34 8.75 20.00 -8.24
N THR A 35 7.65 19.78 -7.51
CA THR A 35 7.66 18.95 -6.31
C THR A 35 6.47 17.98 -6.31
N ALA A 36 6.75 16.69 -6.15
CA ALA A 36 5.74 15.66 -5.89
C ALA A 36 5.79 15.27 -4.41
N VAL A 37 4.67 15.42 -3.71
CA VAL A 37 4.56 15.11 -2.28
C VAL A 37 3.81 13.80 -2.09
N PHE A 38 4.39 12.91 -1.29
CA PHE A 38 3.85 11.60 -0.96
C PHE A 38 3.72 11.44 0.56
N GLY A 39 2.57 10.94 1.01
CA GLY A 39 2.26 10.63 2.41
C GLY A 39 1.65 9.24 2.55
N PRO A 40 2.46 8.19 2.77
CA PRO A 40 2.00 6.83 2.98
C PRO A 40 1.55 6.58 4.42
N GLU A 41 0.41 5.91 4.57
CA GLU A 41 -0.08 5.32 5.82
C GLU A 41 0.06 3.81 5.71
N ALA A 42 1.18 3.25 6.20
CA ALA A 42 1.45 1.82 6.14
C ALA A 42 0.99 1.13 7.42
N GLU A 43 -0.02 0.29 7.30
CA GLU A 43 -0.53 -0.53 8.38
C GLU A 43 0.37 -1.77 8.60
N PHE A 44 0.36 -2.34 9.80
CA PHE A 44 1.12 -3.54 10.11
C PHE A 44 0.47 -4.35 11.24
N PHE A 45 0.87 -5.61 11.36
CA PHE A 45 0.51 -6.46 12.49
C PHE A 45 1.72 -6.69 13.39
N VAL A 46 1.45 -6.88 14.67
CA VAL A 46 2.43 -7.37 15.65
C VAL A 46 1.89 -8.68 16.21
N PHE A 47 2.73 -9.72 16.30
CA PHE A 47 2.37 -11.03 16.82
C PHE A 47 3.34 -11.50 17.91
N ASP A 48 2.92 -12.45 18.74
CA ASP A 48 3.76 -13.08 19.76
C ASP A 48 4.50 -14.32 19.23
N ASP A 49 3.83 -15.13 18.40
CA ASP A 49 4.40 -16.34 17.77
C ASP A 49 3.93 -16.46 16.32
N VAL A 50 4.88 -16.75 15.42
CA VAL A 50 4.61 -17.02 14.01
C VAL A 50 5.44 -18.23 13.58
N ARG A 51 4.77 -19.28 13.10
CA ARG A 51 5.40 -20.52 12.66
C ARG A 51 4.87 -20.88 11.27
N TYR A 52 5.75 -21.29 10.36
CA TYR A 52 5.36 -21.76 9.04
C TYR A 52 6.25 -22.91 8.58
N GLN A 53 5.73 -23.74 7.68
CA GLN A 53 6.45 -24.85 7.06
C GLN A 53 5.91 -25.05 5.64
N VAL A 54 6.82 -25.16 4.67
CA VAL A 54 6.52 -25.54 3.28
C VAL A 54 7.49 -26.66 2.91
N SER A 55 6.96 -27.89 2.81
CA SER A 55 7.75 -29.10 2.58
C SER A 55 6.90 -30.15 1.87
N MET A 56 7.55 -31.16 1.27
CA MET A 56 6.91 -32.17 0.41
C MET A 56 5.64 -32.82 1.02
N ASN A 57 5.61 -33.01 2.34
CA ASN A 57 4.50 -33.66 3.04
C ASN A 57 3.77 -32.74 4.03
N LYS A 58 4.11 -31.45 4.12
CA LYS A 58 3.49 -30.52 5.06
C LYS A 58 3.63 -29.06 4.60
N THR A 59 2.48 -28.43 4.42
CA THR A 59 2.32 -26.97 4.20
C THR A 59 1.42 -26.41 5.29
N SER A 60 1.91 -25.48 6.10
CA SER A 60 1.16 -24.91 7.22
C SER A 60 1.71 -23.56 7.65
N TYR A 61 0.86 -22.72 8.23
CA TYR A 61 1.26 -21.58 9.04
C TYR A 61 0.39 -21.49 10.30
N SER A 62 0.91 -20.88 11.35
CA SER A 62 0.17 -20.52 12.56
C SER A 62 0.68 -19.20 13.09
N ILE A 63 -0.24 -18.34 13.49
CA ILE A 63 0.03 -17.08 14.16
C ILE A 63 -0.64 -17.11 15.53
N ASN A 64 -0.05 -16.42 16.49
CA ASN A 64 -0.63 -16.24 17.81
C ASN A 64 -0.26 -14.87 18.38
N GLU A 65 -1.23 -14.21 18.99
CA GLU A 65 -1.05 -12.97 19.73
C GLU A 65 -2.13 -12.82 20.80
N ASN A 66 -1.79 -12.19 21.92
CA ASN A 66 -2.66 -12.09 23.09
C ASN A 66 -4.02 -11.40 22.85
N GLU A 67 -4.10 -10.38 21.98
CA GLU A 67 -5.36 -9.71 21.58
C GLU A 67 -6.23 -10.60 20.69
N GLY A 68 -5.66 -11.63 20.07
CA GLY A 68 -6.37 -12.54 19.18
C GLY A 68 -7.62 -13.13 19.84
N PRO A 69 -8.84 -12.94 19.28
CA PRO A 69 -10.08 -13.44 19.89
C PRO A 69 -10.12 -14.97 20.01
N TYR A 70 -9.31 -15.66 19.19
CA TYR A 70 -9.05 -17.11 19.25
C TYR A 70 -8.36 -17.56 20.56
N ASN A 71 -7.83 -16.65 21.37
CA ASN A 71 -7.26 -16.93 22.69
C ASN A 71 -8.24 -16.78 23.87
N SER A 72 -9.51 -16.42 23.61
CA SER A 72 -10.52 -16.20 24.67
C SER A 72 -10.74 -17.42 25.59
N GLY A 73 -10.67 -18.64 25.04
CA GLY A 73 -10.82 -19.89 25.80
C GLY A 73 -9.51 -20.53 26.26
N ASN A 74 -8.36 -19.96 25.90
CA ASN A 74 -7.07 -20.59 26.15
C ASN A 74 -6.62 -20.43 27.60
N LYS A 75 -5.96 -21.48 28.13
CA LYS A 75 -5.26 -21.42 29.42
C LYS A 75 -3.90 -20.78 29.18
N ILE A 76 -3.70 -19.60 29.76
CA ILE A 76 -2.46 -18.82 29.68
C ILE A 76 -1.78 -18.87 31.05
N GLU A 77 -0.46 -19.04 31.05
CA GLU A 77 0.34 -18.97 32.27
C GLU A 77 0.14 -17.62 32.96
N GLY A 78 -0.15 -17.62 34.27
CA GLY A 78 -0.51 -16.39 34.99
C GLY A 78 -1.99 -15.99 34.90
N GLY A 79 -2.81 -16.71 34.12
CA GLY A 79 -4.25 -16.48 34.00
C GLY A 79 -4.65 -15.73 32.73
N ASN A 80 -5.87 -15.96 32.26
CA ASN A 80 -6.42 -15.29 31.07
C ASN A 80 -7.14 -14.00 31.49
N ILE A 81 -6.60 -12.84 31.14
CA ILE A 81 -7.11 -11.52 31.57
C ILE A 81 -8.39 -11.07 30.85
N GLY A 82 -8.80 -11.75 29.78
CA GLY A 82 -10.14 -11.62 29.19
C GLY A 82 -10.44 -10.37 28.35
N HIS A 83 -9.60 -9.34 28.36
CA HIS A 83 -9.82 -8.10 27.58
C HIS A 83 -9.22 -8.22 26.18
N ARG A 84 -10.07 -8.39 25.15
CA ARG A 84 -9.64 -8.55 23.75
C ARG A 84 -10.56 -7.81 22.79
N PRO A 85 -10.04 -7.25 21.69
CA PRO A 85 -10.87 -6.76 20.60
C PRO A 85 -11.60 -7.94 19.95
N ALA A 86 -12.84 -7.71 19.51
CA ALA A 86 -13.54 -8.64 18.65
C ALA A 86 -12.90 -8.66 17.24
N ILE A 87 -13.29 -9.61 16.40
CA ILE A 87 -12.99 -9.56 14.96
C ILE A 87 -13.49 -8.22 14.42
N LYS A 88 -12.64 -7.49 13.69
CA LYS A 88 -12.90 -6.10 13.24
C LYS A 88 -13.21 -5.09 14.37
N GLY A 89 -12.83 -5.39 15.60
CA GLY A 89 -13.14 -4.62 16.80
C GLY A 89 -11.95 -3.88 17.43
N GLY A 90 -10.82 -3.80 16.73
CA GLY A 90 -9.59 -3.15 17.21
C GLY A 90 -9.58 -1.62 17.08
N TYR A 91 -10.56 -1.02 16.40
CA TYR A 91 -10.53 0.41 16.11
C TYR A 91 -10.93 1.26 17.34
N PHE A 92 -9.92 1.77 18.04
CA PHE A 92 -9.99 2.67 19.21
C PHE A 92 -10.62 2.15 20.53
N PRO A 93 -10.62 0.85 20.88
CA PRO A 93 -10.84 0.48 22.27
C PRO A 93 -9.64 0.97 23.11
N VAL A 94 -9.90 1.46 24.31
CA VAL A 94 -8.83 1.89 25.23
C VAL A 94 -8.18 0.68 25.92
N PRO A 95 -6.95 0.82 26.47
CA PRO A 95 -6.37 -0.19 27.34
C PRO A 95 -7.34 -0.57 28.49
N PRO A 96 -7.39 -1.85 28.90
CA PRO A 96 -6.45 -2.93 28.55
C PRO A 96 -6.84 -3.75 27.30
N ILE A 97 -7.85 -3.34 26.52
CA ILE A 97 -8.20 -4.04 25.27
C ILE A 97 -7.12 -3.81 24.20
N ASP A 98 -6.69 -2.55 24.04
CA ASP A 98 -5.51 -2.20 23.25
C ASP A 98 -4.25 -2.45 24.09
N SER A 99 -3.50 -3.48 23.72
CA SER A 99 -2.27 -3.90 24.39
C SER A 99 -1.00 -3.31 23.76
N HIS A 100 -1.14 -2.59 22.64
CA HIS A 100 -0.03 -2.08 21.84
C HIS A 100 0.21 -0.58 22.02
N SER A 101 -0.53 0.12 22.89
CA SER A 101 -0.38 1.57 23.11
C SER A 101 1.07 2.00 23.40
N ASP A 102 1.71 1.39 24.40
CA ASP A 102 3.09 1.72 24.78
C ASP A 102 4.10 1.32 23.69
N LEU A 103 3.88 0.16 23.06
CA LEU A 103 4.72 -0.31 21.95
C LEU A 103 4.70 0.67 20.77
N ARG A 104 3.51 1.17 20.39
CA ARG A 104 3.37 2.17 19.32
C ARG A 104 4.01 3.50 19.69
N ALA A 105 3.88 3.94 20.95
CA ALA A 105 4.51 5.16 21.43
C ALA A 105 6.04 5.08 21.37
N GLU A 106 6.61 3.94 21.75
CA GLU A 106 8.06 3.68 21.64
C GLU A 106 8.52 3.70 20.18
N MET A 107 7.77 3.06 19.27
CA MET A 107 8.08 3.13 17.84
C MET A 107 8.13 4.57 17.32
N LEU A 108 7.16 5.42 17.69
CA LEU A 108 7.17 6.83 17.31
C LEU A 108 8.37 7.59 17.89
N SER A 109 8.72 7.35 19.15
CA SER A 109 9.89 7.98 19.78
C SER A 109 11.18 7.64 19.02
N VAL A 110 11.42 6.36 18.73
CA VAL A 110 12.60 5.91 17.98
C VAL A 110 12.59 6.43 16.54
N MET A 111 11.44 6.46 15.87
CA MET A 111 11.32 7.09 14.54
C MET A 111 11.71 8.58 14.58
N GLY A 112 11.26 9.31 15.61
CA GLY A 112 11.61 10.71 15.83
C GLY A 112 13.11 10.92 16.02
N GLU A 113 13.76 10.05 16.80
CA GLU A 113 15.22 10.05 16.99
C GLU A 113 15.99 9.76 15.69
N MET A 114 15.42 8.95 14.79
CA MET A 114 15.95 8.70 13.44
C MET A 114 15.59 9.79 12.42
N GLY A 115 14.95 10.87 12.86
CA GLY A 115 14.68 12.07 12.05
C GLY A 115 13.37 12.05 11.26
N LEU A 116 12.46 11.11 11.52
CA LEU A 116 11.12 11.13 10.94
C LEU A 116 10.25 12.14 11.70
N LYS A 117 9.42 12.87 10.95
CA LYS A 117 8.40 13.73 11.54
C LYS A 117 7.15 12.89 11.80
N ILE A 118 6.87 12.64 13.07
CA ILE A 118 5.74 11.82 13.51
C ILE A 118 4.44 12.65 13.59
N GLU A 119 3.30 12.00 13.41
CA GLU A 119 1.97 12.65 13.47
C GLU A 119 1.05 11.99 14.50
N LYS A 120 0.70 10.72 14.29
CA LYS A 120 -0.31 9.98 15.06
C LYS A 120 0.13 8.53 15.25
N HIS A 121 -0.46 7.84 16.21
CA HIS A 121 -0.48 6.38 16.24
C HIS A 121 -1.84 5.90 16.71
N HIS A 122 -2.27 4.74 16.23
CA HIS A 122 -3.47 4.08 16.74
C HIS A 122 -3.47 2.59 16.46
N HIS A 123 -4.32 1.89 17.20
CA HIS A 123 -4.74 0.55 16.84
C HIS A 123 -5.65 0.61 15.61
N GLU A 124 -5.53 -0.38 14.74
CA GLU A 124 -6.32 -0.51 13.51
C GLU A 124 -7.50 -1.48 13.69
N VAL A 125 -8.28 -1.72 12.64
CA VAL A 125 -9.55 -2.46 12.71
C VAL A 125 -9.38 -3.92 13.17
N ALA A 126 -8.40 -4.66 12.64
CA ALA A 126 -8.18 -6.05 13.06
C ALA A 126 -7.44 -6.13 14.40
N PRO A 127 -7.67 -7.16 15.24
CA PRO A 127 -6.84 -7.46 16.40
C PRO A 127 -5.35 -7.50 16.04
N SER A 128 -4.51 -6.95 16.91
CA SER A 128 -3.06 -6.87 16.74
C SER A 128 -2.58 -6.03 15.54
N GLN A 129 -3.48 -5.29 14.88
CA GLN A 129 -3.18 -4.39 13.77
C GLN A 129 -2.92 -2.97 14.29
N ASN A 130 -1.93 -2.30 13.72
CA ASN A 130 -1.47 -1.00 14.16
C ASN A 130 -1.17 -0.10 12.94
N GLU A 131 -1.33 1.22 13.14
CA GLU A 131 -0.88 2.24 12.19
C GLU A 131 -0.13 3.34 12.96
N LEU A 132 0.99 3.80 12.37
CA LEU A 132 1.72 4.99 12.78
C LEU A 132 1.71 5.98 11.62
N GLY A 133 1.45 7.25 11.90
CA GLY A 133 1.46 8.34 10.93
C GLY A 133 2.78 9.09 10.92
N ILE A 134 3.31 9.30 9.72
CA ILE A 134 4.47 10.16 9.46
C ILE A 134 4.03 11.32 8.56
N ILE A 135 4.60 12.49 8.78
CA ILE A 135 4.35 13.66 7.94
C ILE A 135 4.95 13.38 6.55
N PHE A 136 4.16 13.67 5.52
CA PHE A 136 4.55 13.58 4.12
C PHE A 136 5.81 14.39 3.79
N ASP A 137 6.49 13.99 2.72
CA ASP A 137 7.65 14.68 2.15
C ASP A 137 7.68 14.46 0.63
N THR A 138 8.75 14.92 -0.02
CA THR A 138 9.08 14.63 -1.43
C THR A 138 9.16 13.13 -1.69
N LEU A 139 8.88 12.70 -2.93
CA LEU A 139 8.78 11.29 -3.34
C LEU A 139 9.98 10.45 -2.83
N VAL A 140 11.22 10.87 -3.10
CA VAL A 140 12.40 10.09 -2.70
C VAL A 140 12.56 10.09 -1.18
N LYS A 141 12.36 11.24 -0.53
CA LYS A 141 12.53 11.37 0.93
C LYS A 141 11.48 10.56 1.69
N THR A 142 10.24 10.54 1.22
CA THR A 142 9.18 9.72 1.76
C THR A 142 9.47 8.23 1.58
N ALA A 143 10.02 7.82 0.43
CA ALA A 143 10.43 6.43 0.23
C ALA A 143 11.57 6.02 1.17
N ASP A 144 12.55 6.89 1.40
CA ASP A 144 13.59 6.71 2.42
C ASP A 144 12.98 6.58 3.83
N ASN A 145 12.03 7.46 4.17
CA ASN A 145 11.33 7.44 5.47
C ASN A 145 10.54 6.13 5.66
N MET A 146 9.94 5.58 4.61
CA MET A 146 9.23 4.30 4.69
C MET A 146 10.16 3.11 4.98
N GLN A 147 11.40 3.15 4.52
CA GLN A 147 12.39 2.12 4.86
C GLN A 147 12.78 2.21 6.34
N ILE A 148 12.98 3.42 6.86
CA ILE A 148 13.24 3.65 8.29
C ILE A 148 12.03 3.23 9.12
N TYR A 149 10.82 3.57 8.69
CA TYR A 149 9.57 3.18 9.34
C TYR A 149 9.50 1.68 9.55
N LYS A 150 9.66 0.90 8.48
CA LYS A 150 9.59 -0.57 8.53
C LYS A 150 10.67 -1.14 9.44
N TYR A 151 11.90 -0.59 9.35
CA TYR A 151 13.01 -0.98 10.20
C TYR A 151 12.72 -0.76 11.68
N VAL A 152 12.22 0.43 12.06
CA VAL A 152 11.91 0.75 13.46
C VAL A 152 10.79 -0.15 13.98
N VAL A 153 9.68 -0.30 13.24
CA VAL A 153 8.56 -1.17 13.64
C VAL A 153 9.05 -2.60 13.92
N GLN A 154 9.84 -3.17 13.01
CA GLN A 154 10.34 -4.54 13.18
C GLN A 154 11.30 -4.69 14.35
N ASN A 155 12.23 -3.75 14.54
CA ASN A 155 13.25 -3.86 15.59
C ASN A 155 12.71 -3.52 16.98
N VAL A 156 11.79 -2.55 17.09
CA VAL A 156 11.13 -2.24 18.36
C VAL A 156 10.18 -3.38 18.75
N ALA A 157 9.42 -3.95 17.82
CA ALA A 157 8.64 -5.16 18.11
C ALA A 157 9.55 -6.30 18.59
N HIS A 158 10.70 -6.51 17.93
CA HIS A 158 11.66 -7.52 18.32
C HIS A 158 12.25 -7.30 19.72
N SER A 159 12.58 -6.05 20.10
CA SER A 159 13.11 -5.75 21.44
C SER A 159 12.08 -5.96 22.55
N TYR A 160 10.79 -5.96 22.21
CA TYR A 160 9.68 -6.30 23.11
C TYR A 160 9.34 -7.81 23.10
N GLY A 161 10.15 -8.65 22.43
CA GLY A 161 9.90 -10.09 22.33
C GLY A 161 8.75 -10.47 21.40
N LYS A 162 8.34 -9.56 20.50
CA LYS A 162 7.28 -9.74 19.52
C LYS A 162 7.86 -9.78 18.09
N THR A 163 7.00 -10.03 17.10
CA THR A 163 7.36 -10.00 15.68
C THR A 163 6.36 -9.17 14.89
N ALA A 164 6.84 -8.17 14.14
CA ALA A 164 5.98 -7.33 13.31
C ALA A 164 6.03 -7.75 11.83
N THR A 165 4.89 -7.67 11.15
CA THR A 165 4.78 -7.95 9.73
C THR A 165 3.96 -6.88 9.00
N PHE A 166 4.41 -6.59 7.78
CA PHE A 166 3.80 -5.67 6.83
C PHE A 166 3.04 -6.43 5.73
N MET A 167 2.79 -7.73 5.93
CA MET A 167 2.05 -8.55 4.97
C MET A 167 0.62 -8.01 4.78
N PRO A 168 0.09 -7.96 3.54
CA PRO A 168 -1.22 -7.36 3.27
C PRO A 168 -2.37 -8.14 3.86
N LYS A 169 -2.24 -9.46 4.00
CA LYS A 169 -3.29 -10.33 4.53
C LYS A 169 -2.69 -11.51 5.30
N PRO A 170 -2.28 -11.30 6.56
CA PRO A 170 -1.78 -12.37 7.42
C PRO A 170 -2.91 -13.21 8.03
N ILE A 171 -4.12 -12.64 8.17
CA ILE A 171 -5.29 -13.28 8.79
C ILE A 171 -6.45 -13.33 7.77
N ILE A 172 -7.09 -14.49 7.65
CA ILE A 172 -8.34 -14.65 6.87
C ILE A 172 -9.51 -14.03 7.65
N ASP A 173 -10.51 -13.49 6.95
CA ASP A 173 -11.76 -12.96 7.52
C ASP A 173 -11.66 -11.76 8.49
N ASP A 174 -10.49 -11.14 8.64
CA ASP A 174 -10.33 -9.84 9.29
C ASP A 174 -9.71 -8.80 8.34
N ASN A 175 -9.53 -7.55 8.76
CA ASN A 175 -8.88 -6.52 7.94
C ASN A 175 -7.43 -6.92 7.59
N GLY A 176 -6.94 -6.37 6.47
CA GLY A 176 -5.57 -6.57 6.00
C GLY A 176 -4.81 -5.25 5.95
N SER A 177 -3.48 -5.30 5.94
CA SER A 177 -2.63 -4.10 5.95
C SER A 177 -2.57 -3.40 4.59
N GLY A 178 -3.07 -2.18 4.53
CA GLY A 178 -2.88 -1.24 3.42
C GLY A 178 -1.63 -0.38 3.55
N MET A 179 -1.28 0.25 2.43
CA MET A 179 -0.42 1.43 2.41
C MET A 179 -1.19 2.52 1.67
N HIS A 180 -2.02 3.29 2.36
CA HIS A 180 -2.77 4.37 1.71
C HIS A 180 -1.81 5.50 1.35
N ILE A 181 -1.75 5.94 0.10
CA ILE A 181 -0.74 6.90 -0.34
C ILE A 181 -1.40 8.20 -0.77
N HIS A 182 -1.25 9.22 0.07
CA HIS A 182 -1.62 10.59 -0.22
C HIS A 182 -0.64 11.23 -1.20
N GLN A 183 -1.15 11.90 -2.23
CA GLN A 183 -0.36 12.46 -3.32
C GLN A 183 -0.82 13.88 -3.68
N SER A 184 0.13 14.77 -3.92
CA SER A 184 -0.11 16.10 -4.50
C SER A 184 1.09 16.60 -5.30
N ILE A 185 0.84 17.40 -6.34
CA ILE A 185 1.89 18.09 -7.09
C ILE A 185 1.87 19.57 -6.74
N TRP A 186 3.07 20.14 -6.63
CA TRP A 186 3.29 21.55 -6.35
C TRP A 186 4.16 22.17 -7.43
N LYS A 187 3.99 23.47 -7.60
CA LYS A 187 4.88 24.33 -8.38
C LYS A 187 5.27 25.49 -7.48
N SER A 188 6.53 25.50 -7.06
CA SER A 188 7.06 26.38 -6.05
C SER A 188 6.23 26.21 -4.76
N GLU A 189 5.58 27.26 -4.25
CA GLU A 189 4.75 27.16 -3.06
C GLU A 189 3.24 26.98 -3.36
N THR A 190 2.88 26.79 -4.63
CA THR A 190 1.48 26.68 -5.05
C THR A 190 1.06 25.22 -5.21
N PRO A 191 0.03 24.74 -4.46
CA PRO A 191 -0.51 23.40 -4.65
C PRO A 191 -1.30 23.35 -5.96
N LEU A 192 -0.97 22.41 -6.85
CA LEU A 192 -1.64 22.30 -8.14
C LEU A 192 -2.93 21.50 -8.09
N PHE A 193 -3.17 20.78 -6.99
CA PHE A 193 -4.35 19.91 -6.86
C PHE A 193 -5.58 20.64 -6.31
N ALA A 194 -5.41 21.84 -5.76
CA ALA A 194 -6.53 22.67 -5.32
C ALA A 194 -7.15 23.42 -6.51
N GLY A 195 -8.48 23.44 -6.57
CA GLY A 195 -9.24 24.15 -7.60
C GLY A 195 -10.69 24.36 -7.19
N SER A 196 -11.58 24.49 -8.16
CA SER A 196 -13.02 24.75 -7.96
C SER A 196 -13.91 23.63 -8.50
N GLY A 197 -13.33 22.48 -8.88
CA GLY A 197 -14.06 21.31 -9.34
C GLY A 197 -14.61 20.47 -8.19
N TYR A 198 -14.92 19.21 -8.48
CA TYR A 198 -15.43 18.27 -7.48
C TYR A 198 -14.49 18.20 -6.25
N ALA A 199 -15.07 18.34 -5.05
CA ALA A 199 -14.34 18.38 -3.78
C ALA A 199 -13.21 19.44 -3.72
N ASP A 200 -13.39 20.56 -4.42
CA ASP A 200 -12.42 21.66 -4.60
C ASP A 200 -11.09 21.20 -5.22
N LEU A 201 -11.15 20.21 -6.12
CA LEU A 201 -10.01 19.79 -6.93
C LEU A 201 -9.86 20.65 -8.18
N SER A 202 -8.64 20.75 -8.68
CA SER A 202 -8.36 21.30 -10.01
C SER A 202 -8.54 20.26 -11.12
N ASP A 203 -8.63 20.70 -12.36
CA ASP A 203 -8.57 19.81 -13.53
C ASP A 203 -7.25 19.00 -13.55
N THR A 204 -6.14 19.60 -13.12
CA THR A 204 -4.85 18.91 -12.97
C THR A 204 -4.96 17.71 -12.03
N ALA A 205 -5.63 17.87 -10.88
CA ALA A 205 -5.84 16.75 -9.96
C ALA A 205 -6.75 15.68 -10.57
N LEU A 206 -7.84 16.09 -11.25
CA LEU A 206 -8.74 15.14 -11.91
C LEU A 206 -7.99 14.36 -12.98
N TYR A 207 -7.19 15.01 -13.83
CA TYR A 207 -6.40 14.33 -14.84
C TYR A 207 -5.34 13.40 -14.25
N TYR A 208 -4.70 13.80 -13.14
CA TYR A 208 -3.80 12.93 -12.40
C TYR A 208 -4.51 11.65 -11.93
N ILE A 209 -5.71 11.78 -11.35
CA ILE A 209 -6.55 10.64 -10.93
C ILE A 209 -6.93 9.78 -12.13
N GLY A 210 -7.27 10.40 -13.27
CA GLY A 210 -7.58 9.67 -14.50
C GLY A 210 -6.41 8.84 -15.01
N GLY A 211 -5.18 9.36 -14.91
CA GLY A 211 -3.96 8.61 -15.19
C GLY A 211 -3.75 7.41 -14.24
N ILE A 212 -3.94 7.62 -12.94
CA ILE A 212 -3.89 6.53 -11.94
C ILE A 212 -4.91 5.43 -12.26
N ILE A 213 -6.16 5.80 -12.59
CA ILE A 213 -7.23 4.84 -12.90
C ILE A 213 -6.93 4.10 -14.21
N LYS A 214 -6.51 4.82 -15.26
CA LYS A 214 -6.18 4.24 -16.58
C LYS A 214 -5.10 3.16 -16.46
N HIS A 215 -4.05 3.45 -15.70
CA HIS A 215 -2.86 2.59 -15.57
C HIS A 215 -2.89 1.70 -14.32
N ALA A 216 -4.00 1.65 -13.59
CA ALA A 216 -4.10 1.01 -12.28
C ALA A 216 -3.61 -0.45 -12.29
N LYS A 217 -4.00 -1.21 -13.32
CA LYS A 217 -3.59 -2.62 -13.48
C LYS A 217 -2.09 -2.79 -13.66
N ALA A 218 -1.45 -1.93 -14.46
CA ALA A 218 0.00 -1.95 -14.64
C ALA A 218 0.73 -1.56 -13.34
N ILE A 219 0.27 -0.50 -12.67
CA ILE A 219 0.91 -0.07 -11.41
C ILE A 219 0.65 -1.02 -10.24
N ASN A 220 -0.39 -1.87 -10.28
CA ASN A 220 -0.57 -2.95 -9.29
C ASN A 220 0.65 -3.87 -9.21
N ALA A 221 1.41 -4.06 -10.30
CA ALA A 221 2.65 -4.83 -10.25
C ALA A 221 3.63 -4.24 -9.22
N TYR A 222 3.74 -2.91 -9.13
CA TYR A 222 4.64 -2.22 -8.20
C TYR A 222 4.00 -1.90 -6.85
N THR A 223 2.70 -1.58 -6.81
CA THR A 223 1.99 -1.16 -5.59
C THR A 223 1.41 -2.33 -4.79
N ASN A 224 1.23 -3.49 -5.43
CA ASN A 224 0.66 -4.72 -4.88
C ASN A 224 1.56 -5.90 -5.26
N ALA A 225 2.82 -5.78 -4.84
CA ALA A 225 3.95 -6.53 -5.38
C ALA A 225 4.11 -7.95 -4.80
N SER A 226 3.04 -8.58 -4.32
CA SER A 226 3.06 -9.93 -3.76
C SER A 226 1.79 -10.71 -4.10
N THR A 227 1.86 -12.04 -4.08
CA THR A 227 0.65 -12.89 -4.22
C THR A 227 -0.31 -12.76 -3.02
N ASN A 228 0.19 -12.28 -1.87
CA ASN A 228 -0.61 -12.01 -0.66
C ASN A 228 -1.38 -10.69 -0.75
N SER A 229 -0.90 -9.71 -1.53
CA SER A 229 -1.61 -8.45 -1.85
C SER A 229 -3.03 -8.70 -2.36
N TYR A 230 -3.18 -9.69 -3.24
CA TYR A 230 -4.46 -10.05 -3.86
C TYR A 230 -5.37 -10.90 -2.96
N LYS A 231 -4.91 -11.25 -1.75
CA LYS A 231 -5.76 -11.78 -0.68
C LYS A 231 -6.36 -10.66 0.18
N ARG A 232 -5.76 -9.45 0.14
CA ARG A 232 -6.32 -8.22 0.73
C ARG A 232 -7.36 -7.61 -0.21
N LEU A 233 -7.07 -7.52 -1.50
CA LEU A 233 -7.93 -6.91 -2.53
C LEU A 233 -9.14 -7.80 -2.91
N ILE A 234 -9.94 -8.16 -1.91
CA ILE A 234 -11.21 -8.86 -2.06
C ILE A 234 -12.33 -7.98 -1.49
N PRO A 235 -13.56 -8.02 -2.04
CA PRO A 235 -14.68 -7.29 -1.47
C PRO A 235 -14.95 -7.65 0.01
N GLY A 236 -15.34 -6.68 0.84
CA GLY A 236 -15.82 -6.90 2.22
C GLY A 236 -14.88 -6.52 3.39
N PHE A 237 -13.66 -6.04 3.13
CA PHE A 237 -12.66 -5.72 4.18
C PHE A 237 -12.09 -4.30 4.06
N GLU A 238 -12.90 -3.33 3.63
CA GLU A 238 -12.47 -1.95 3.30
C GLU A 238 -11.41 -1.85 2.18
N ALA A 239 -11.09 -2.97 1.53
CA ALA A 239 -10.13 -3.03 0.45
C ALA A 239 -10.73 -2.46 -0.86
N PRO A 240 -10.06 -1.49 -1.50
CA PRO A 240 -10.61 -0.77 -2.63
C PRO A 240 -10.37 -1.53 -3.94
N VAL A 241 -11.30 -2.42 -4.30
CA VAL A 241 -11.20 -3.21 -5.54
C VAL A 241 -11.66 -2.42 -6.77
N LEU A 242 -12.56 -1.45 -6.57
CA LEU A 242 -13.21 -0.70 -7.63
C LEU A 242 -12.45 0.58 -7.94
N LEU A 243 -12.08 0.74 -9.22
CA LEU A 243 -11.34 1.89 -9.73
C LEU A 243 -12.31 3.07 -9.93
N ALA A 244 -12.48 3.83 -8.86
CA ALA A 244 -13.33 5.00 -8.79
C ALA A 244 -12.71 6.05 -7.87
N TYR A 245 -13.24 7.28 -7.92
CA TYR A 245 -12.86 8.34 -7.00
C TYR A 245 -14.07 8.96 -6.30
N SER A 246 -13.88 9.40 -5.06
CA SER A 246 -14.93 10.02 -4.23
C SER A 246 -14.34 10.77 -3.02
N ALA A 247 -15.03 11.81 -2.55
CA ALA A 247 -14.59 12.67 -1.45
C ALA A 247 -14.76 12.08 -0.04
N ARG A 248 -15.55 11.02 0.14
CA ARG A 248 -15.81 10.44 1.47
C ARG A 248 -15.87 8.92 1.48
N ASN A 249 -15.98 8.32 0.30
CA ASN A 249 -16.23 6.90 0.17
C ASN A 249 -14.96 6.07 0.39
N ARG A 250 -14.92 5.31 1.48
CA ARG A 250 -13.84 4.36 1.79
C ARG A 250 -13.90 3.08 0.92
N SER A 251 -14.86 2.93 0.03
CA SER A 251 -14.87 1.82 -0.94
C SER A 251 -14.15 2.16 -2.26
N ALA A 252 -13.88 3.45 -2.52
CA ALA A 252 -13.21 3.91 -3.74
C ALA A 252 -11.68 3.75 -3.67
N SER A 253 -11.05 3.42 -4.80
CA SER A 253 -9.58 3.35 -4.93
C SER A 253 -8.88 4.68 -4.75
N CYS A 254 -9.52 5.78 -5.17
CA CYS A 254 -8.98 7.14 -5.07
C CYS A 254 -9.89 7.99 -4.17
N ARG A 255 -9.56 8.07 -2.88
CA ARG A 255 -10.31 8.92 -1.92
C ARG A 255 -9.79 10.35 -1.98
N ILE A 256 -10.67 11.35 -1.90
CA ILE A 256 -10.29 12.76 -1.76
C ILE A 256 -10.51 13.17 -0.30
N PRO A 257 -9.47 13.22 0.55
CA PRO A 257 -9.65 13.51 1.96
C PRO A 257 -10.25 14.91 2.19
N PHE A 258 -11.01 15.04 3.27
CA PHE A 258 -11.43 16.35 3.74
C PHE A 258 -10.20 17.19 4.11
N ALA A 259 -10.18 18.44 3.66
CA ALA A 259 -9.11 19.41 3.93
C ALA A 259 -9.73 20.79 4.12
N THR A 260 -9.23 21.52 5.12
CA THR A 260 -9.72 22.87 5.50
C THR A 260 -9.19 23.99 4.61
N GLY A 261 -8.30 23.70 3.65
CA GLY A 261 -7.78 24.70 2.72
C GLY A 261 -6.99 24.11 1.54
N PRO A 262 -6.59 24.96 0.58
CA PRO A 262 -5.93 24.54 -0.67
C PRO A 262 -4.67 23.70 -0.46
N LYS A 263 -3.85 24.04 0.55
CA LYS A 263 -2.59 23.33 0.86
C LYS A 263 -2.79 21.88 1.32
N GLY A 264 -4.00 21.52 1.76
CA GLY A 264 -4.33 20.15 2.17
C GLY A 264 -4.96 19.29 1.09
N LYS A 265 -5.23 19.85 -0.11
CA LYS A 265 -5.91 19.14 -1.20
C LYS A 265 -4.96 18.11 -1.83
N ARG A 266 -5.41 16.86 -1.87
CA ARG A 266 -4.65 15.69 -2.29
C ARG A 266 -5.60 14.57 -2.72
N VAL A 267 -5.08 13.62 -3.47
CA VAL A 267 -5.71 12.31 -3.68
C VAL A 267 -5.06 11.29 -2.74
N GLU A 268 -5.82 10.35 -2.23
CA GLU A 268 -5.33 9.18 -1.54
C GLU A 268 -5.61 7.93 -2.38
N VAL A 269 -4.53 7.28 -2.81
CA VAL A 269 -4.60 6.03 -3.57
C VAL A 269 -4.50 4.87 -2.59
N ARG A 270 -5.55 4.06 -2.50
CA ARG A 270 -5.79 3.15 -1.36
C ARG A 270 -5.50 1.67 -1.62
N PHE A 271 -5.39 1.27 -2.89
CA PHE A 271 -5.05 -0.11 -3.24
C PHE A 271 -3.61 -0.53 -2.87
N PRO A 272 -2.58 0.34 -2.83
CA PRO A 272 -1.22 -0.08 -2.50
C PRO A 272 -1.14 -0.74 -1.13
N ASP A 273 -0.15 -1.60 -0.96
CA ASP A 273 0.12 -2.27 0.30
C ASP A 273 1.61 -2.26 0.67
N PRO A 274 1.96 -2.54 1.93
CA PRO A 274 3.33 -2.37 2.39
C PRO A 274 4.33 -3.40 1.84
N THR A 275 3.93 -4.36 0.99
CA THR A 275 4.91 -5.22 0.28
C THR A 275 5.61 -4.50 -0.85
N ALA A 276 5.01 -3.42 -1.34
CA ALA A 276 5.58 -2.58 -2.37
C ALA A 276 6.97 -2.05 -1.99
N ASN A 277 7.87 -2.04 -2.96
CA ASN A 277 9.07 -1.22 -2.88
C ASN A 277 8.63 0.25 -2.99
N PRO A 278 8.79 1.09 -1.95
CA PRO A 278 8.22 2.43 -1.94
C PRO A 278 8.77 3.30 -3.07
N TYR A 279 10.04 3.14 -3.44
CA TYR A 279 10.64 3.89 -4.55
C TYR A 279 9.96 3.56 -5.88
N LEU A 280 9.80 2.27 -6.22
CA LEU A 280 9.16 1.85 -7.47
C LEU A 280 7.68 2.20 -7.49
N ALA A 281 6.96 1.96 -6.39
CA ALA A 281 5.54 2.23 -6.29
C ALA A 281 5.22 3.73 -6.42
N PHE A 282 5.96 4.60 -5.72
CA PHE A 282 5.72 6.03 -5.80
C PHE A 282 6.09 6.58 -7.18
N SER A 283 7.18 6.09 -7.78
CA SER A 283 7.57 6.45 -9.15
C SER A 283 6.52 6.02 -10.17
N ALA A 284 6.02 4.79 -10.09
CA ALA A 284 5.02 4.28 -11.01
C ALA A 284 3.70 5.08 -10.92
N MET A 285 3.26 5.42 -9.70
CA MET A 285 2.08 6.27 -9.52
C MET A 285 2.30 7.70 -10.02
N LEU A 286 3.47 8.31 -9.77
CA LEU A 286 3.80 9.63 -10.31
C LEU A 286 3.75 9.61 -11.83
N MET A 287 4.42 8.65 -12.48
CA MET A 287 4.44 8.53 -13.94
C MET A 287 3.02 8.30 -14.51
N ALA A 288 2.19 7.48 -13.88
CA ALA A 288 0.81 7.26 -14.28
C ALA A 288 -0.02 8.55 -14.20
N GLY A 289 0.10 9.29 -13.09
CA GLY A 289 -0.60 10.55 -12.92
C GLY A 289 -0.10 11.65 -13.87
N LEU A 290 1.19 11.70 -14.20
CA LEU A 290 1.73 12.61 -15.20
C LEU A 290 1.24 12.28 -16.61
N ASP A 291 1.11 11.00 -16.98
CA ASP A 291 0.47 10.60 -18.24
C ASP A 291 -0.98 11.12 -18.31
N GLY A 292 -1.70 10.95 -17.20
CA GLY A 292 -3.03 11.50 -16.99
C GLY A 292 -3.13 12.99 -17.32
N ILE A 293 -2.26 13.81 -16.72
CA ILE A 293 -2.20 15.26 -16.93
C ILE A 293 -1.84 15.60 -18.38
N GLN A 294 -0.80 14.97 -18.95
CA GLN A 294 -0.31 15.26 -20.30
C GLN A 294 -1.38 14.97 -21.37
N ASN A 295 -2.13 13.88 -21.18
CA ASN A 295 -3.16 13.45 -22.12
C ASN A 295 -4.57 13.92 -21.74
N LYS A 296 -4.72 14.72 -20.67
CA LYS A 296 -6.01 15.23 -20.16
C LYS A 296 -7.05 14.12 -19.94
N ILE A 297 -6.61 13.01 -19.37
CA ILE A 297 -7.46 11.83 -19.14
C ILE A 297 -8.41 12.12 -17.98
N HIS A 298 -9.70 12.31 -18.24
CA HIS A 298 -10.68 12.52 -17.18
C HIS A 298 -11.04 11.19 -16.49
N PRO A 299 -11.16 11.14 -15.15
CA PRO A 299 -11.45 9.91 -14.40
C PRO A 299 -12.92 9.43 -14.48
N GLY A 300 -13.73 10.04 -15.37
CA GLY A 300 -15.19 9.89 -15.37
C GLY A 300 -15.88 10.66 -14.24
N GLU A 301 -17.15 10.35 -13.99
CA GLU A 301 -17.93 10.94 -12.90
C GLU A 301 -17.56 10.32 -11.53
N PRO A 302 -17.63 11.08 -10.43
CA PRO A 302 -17.35 10.57 -9.09
C PRO A 302 -18.40 9.54 -8.65
N MET A 303 -18.00 8.55 -7.86
CA MET A 303 -18.89 7.47 -7.41
C MET A 303 -19.15 7.55 -5.90
N ASP A 304 -20.12 8.38 -5.53
CA ASP A 304 -20.43 8.71 -4.13
C ASP A 304 -21.37 7.74 -3.42
N LYS A 305 -21.89 6.73 -4.13
CA LYS A 305 -22.63 5.62 -3.52
C LYS A 305 -21.67 4.66 -2.83
N ASN A 306 -22.06 4.08 -1.69
CA ASN A 306 -21.29 2.98 -1.10
C ASN A 306 -21.20 1.84 -2.13
N LEU A 307 -19.98 1.56 -2.61
CA LEU A 307 -19.80 0.66 -3.74
C LEU A 307 -20.08 -0.80 -3.38
N TYR A 308 -19.99 -1.15 -2.10
CA TYR A 308 -20.32 -2.49 -1.60
C TYR A 308 -21.81 -2.80 -1.69
N ASP A 309 -22.66 -1.77 -1.73
CA ASP A 309 -24.11 -1.90 -1.78
C ASP A 309 -24.66 -1.81 -3.22
N LEU A 310 -23.78 -1.63 -4.22
CA LEU A 310 -24.20 -1.59 -5.62
C LEU A 310 -24.60 -3.00 -6.09
N PRO A 311 -25.72 -3.13 -6.81
CA PRO A 311 -26.11 -4.41 -7.37
C PRO A 311 -25.05 -4.93 -8.35
N PRO A 312 -24.84 -6.26 -8.47
CA PRO A 312 -23.82 -6.84 -9.33
C PRO A 312 -23.87 -6.37 -10.79
N GLU A 313 -25.04 -5.97 -11.29
CA GLU A 313 -25.21 -5.44 -12.65
C GLU A 313 -24.56 -4.06 -12.84
N GLU A 314 -24.61 -3.18 -11.83
CA GLU A 314 -23.94 -1.88 -11.86
C GLU A 314 -22.41 -2.04 -11.72
N LEU A 315 -21.95 -3.05 -10.97
CA LEU A 315 -20.52 -3.32 -10.75
C LEU A 315 -19.79 -3.86 -11.98
N LYS A 316 -20.46 -4.55 -12.90
CA LYS A 316 -19.84 -5.13 -14.11
C LYS A 316 -19.13 -4.11 -14.99
N ASN A 317 -19.60 -2.87 -14.99
CA ASN A 317 -19.06 -1.81 -15.83
C ASN A 317 -18.02 -0.94 -15.11
N VAL A 318 -17.77 -1.17 -13.83
CA VAL A 318 -16.78 -0.42 -13.06
C VAL A 318 -15.43 -1.13 -13.20
N PRO A 319 -14.39 -0.44 -13.70
CA PRO A 319 -13.07 -1.04 -13.79
C PRO A 319 -12.56 -1.47 -12.40
N THR A 320 -11.76 -2.53 -12.36
CA THR A 320 -11.21 -3.09 -11.13
C THR A 320 -9.70 -3.14 -11.19
N VAL A 321 -9.07 -3.11 -10.01
CA VAL A 321 -7.65 -3.49 -9.84
C VAL A 321 -7.45 -4.95 -10.24
N CYS A 322 -6.20 -5.36 -10.44
CA CYS A 322 -5.88 -6.76 -10.72
C CYS A 322 -6.35 -7.69 -9.59
N GLY A 323 -6.80 -8.89 -9.96
CA GLY A 323 -7.20 -9.95 -9.03
C GLY A 323 -6.06 -10.92 -8.69
N SER A 324 -4.89 -10.79 -9.35
CA SER A 324 -3.72 -11.62 -9.08
C SER A 324 -2.42 -10.91 -9.44
N LEU A 325 -1.30 -11.37 -8.88
CA LEU A 325 0.02 -10.87 -9.25
C LEU A 325 0.33 -11.16 -10.73
N ARG A 326 -0.05 -12.35 -11.23
CA ARG A 326 0.05 -12.73 -12.65
C ARG A 326 -0.59 -11.67 -13.55
N GLU A 327 -1.86 -11.35 -13.30
CA GLU A 327 -2.59 -10.34 -14.10
C GLU A 327 -1.88 -8.98 -14.05
N ALA A 328 -1.35 -8.58 -12.89
CA ALA A 328 -0.63 -7.32 -12.77
C ALA A 328 0.70 -7.31 -13.54
N LEU A 329 1.45 -8.41 -13.55
CA LEU A 329 2.68 -8.55 -14.33
C LEU A 329 2.38 -8.51 -15.84
N GLU A 330 1.34 -9.20 -16.29
CA GLU A 330 0.89 -9.18 -17.69
C GLU A 330 0.38 -7.78 -18.09
N ALA A 331 -0.34 -7.09 -17.19
CA ALA A 331 -0.79 -5.72 -17.43
C ALA A 331 0.38 -4.73 -17.50
N LEU A 332 1.37 -4.88 -16.61
CA LEU A 332 2.60 -4.09 -16.66
C LEU A 332 3.35 -4.30 -17.98
N ASP A 333 3.48 -5.55 -18.43
CA ASP A 333 4.15 -5.86 -19.69
C ASP A 333 3.48 -5.17 -20.88
N ASN A 334 2.14 -5.22 -20.93
CA ASN A 334 1.33 -4.65 -22.01
C ASN A 334 1.16 -3.12 -21.96
N ASP A 335 1.28 -2.49 -20.79
CA ASP A 335 1.02 -1.05 -20.57
C ASP A 335 2.20 -0.36 -19.84
N ARG A 336 3.42 -0.57 -20.33
CA ARG A 336 4.66 -0.01 -19.74
C ARG A 336 5.09 1.35 -20.30
N ASP A 337 4.51 1.83 -21.39
CA ASP A 337 5.05 2.98 -22.12
C ASP A 337 5.02 4.29 -21.31
N PHE A 338 4.02 4.47 -20.45
CA PHE A 338 3.94 5.65 -19.59
C PHE A 338 5.09 5.73 -18.58
N LEU A 339 5.61 4.57 -18.12
CA LEU A 339 6.73 4.48 -17.18
C LEU A 339 8.07 4.84 -17.85
N LYS A 340 8.19 4.59 -19.15
CA LYS A 340 9.43 4.77 -19.92
C LYS A 340 9.69 6.21 -20.34
N LYS A 341 8.72 7.11 -20.17
CA LYS A 341 8.89 8.53 -20.49
C LYS A 341 10.05 9.13 -19.68
N GLY A 342 10.97 9.81 -20.36
CA GLY A 342 12.14 10.43 -19.74
C GLY A 342 13.18 9.42 -19.20
N ASP A 343 13.17 8.18 -19.70
CA ASP A 343 14.08 7.10 -19.27
C ASP A 343 14.06 6.86 -17.75
N VAL A 344 12.91 7.13 -17.12
CA VAL A 344 12.66 6.93 -15.69
C VAL A 344 12.72 5.45 -15.38
N PHE A 345 11.85 4.67 -16.03
CA PHE A 345 11.99 3.23 -16.14
C PHE A 345 12.55 2.88 -17.52
N THR A 346 13.33 1.81 -17.60
CA THR A 346 13.82 1.25 -18.86
C THR A 346 13.22 -0.13 -19.08
N ASP A 347 13.13 -0.59 -20.34
CA ASP A 347 12.67 -1.97 -20.60
C ASP A 347 13.51 -3.00 -19.83
N ASP A 348 14.83 -2.80 -19.76
CA ASP A 348 15.73 -3.66 -18.98
C ASP A 348 15.39 -3.72 -17.47
N SER A 349 15.04 -2.57 -16.87
CA SER A 349 14.60 -2.51 -15.46
C SER A 349 13.24 -3.15 -15.23
N ILE A 350 12.32 -3.02 -16.18
CA ILE A 350 10.98 -3.60 -16.11
C ILE A 350 11.05 -5.11 -16.31
N ASP A 351 11.78 -5.58 -17.32
CA ASP A 351 11.94 -7.01 -17.62
C ASP A 351 12.70 -7.73 -16.50
N GLY A 352 13.71 -7.07 -15.91
CA GLY A 352 14.38 -7.57 -14.71
C GLY A 352 13.42 -7.72 -13.52
N TYR A 353 12.53 -6.73 -13.32
CA TYR A 353 11.50 -6.79 -12.27
C TYR A 353 10.48 -7.90 -12.53
N LEU A 354 9.97 -8.01 -13.76
CA LEU A 354 9.02 -9.05 -14.17
C LEU A 354 9.62 -10.44 -13.93
N SER A 355 10.87 -10.66 -14.33
CA SER A 355 11.58 -11.93 -14.15
C SER A 355 11.60 -12.36 -12.68
N LEU A 356 11.95 -11.45 -11.77
CA LEU A 356 11.95 -11.71 -10.32
C LEU A 356 10.54 -12.05 -9.79
N LYS A 357 9.51 -11.34 -10.26
CA LYS A 357 8.15 -11.53 -9.76
C LYS A 357 7.46 -12.76 -10.34
N TRP A 358 7.83 -13.21 -11.53
CA TRP A 358 7.36 -14.47 -12.08
C TRP A 358 7.80 -15.67 -11.22
N GLU A 359 8.98 -15.63 -10.60
CA GLU A 359 9.41 -16.67 -9.65
C GLU A 359 8.47 -16.79 -8.44
N GLU A 360 8.00 -15.67 -7.90
CA GLU A 360 7.00 -15.64 -6.81
C GLU A 360 5.64 -16.20 -7.25
N VAL A 361 5.19 -15.84 -8.47
CA VAL A 361 3.95 -16.36 -9.05
C VAL A 361 4.00 -17.88 -9.19
N TYR A 362 5.04 -18.42 -9.83
CA TYR A 362 5.18 -19.86 -10.02
C TYR A 362 5.34 -20.61 -8.71
N SER A 363 6.07 -20.05 -7.75
CA SER A 363 6.19 -20.65 -6.41
C SER A 363 4.83 -20.78 -5.73
N PHE A 364 3.97 -19.76 -5.84
CA PHE A 364 2.61 -19.81 -5.28
C PHE A 364 1.71 -20.78 -6.05
N GLU A 365 1.65 -20.68 -7.39
CA GLU A 365 0.72 -21.45 -8.23
C GLU A 365 1.05 -22.94 -8.29
N HIS A 366 2.32 -23.33 -8.14
CA HIS A 366 2.74 -24.73 -8.18
C HIS A 366 2.83 -25.39 -6.79
N THR A 367 2.54 -24.66 -5.72
CA THR A 367 2.51 -25.22 -4.36
C THR A 367 1.08 -25.59 -3.97
N PRO A 368 0.78 -26.88 -3.69
CA PRO A 368 -0.55 -27.29 -3.21
C PRO A 368 -0.97 -26.54 -1.95
N HIS A 369 -2.20 -26.04 -1.92
CA HIS A 369 -2.70 -25.20 -0.82
C HIS A 369 -3.56 -26.01 0.16
N PRO A 370 -3.46 -25.81 1.49
CA PRO A 370 -4.25 -26.58 2.47
C PRO A 370 -5.77 -26.58 2.22
N VAL A 371 -6.32 -25.48 1.69
CA VAL A 371 -7.76 -25.37 1.34
C VAL A 371 -8.17 -26.36 0.25
N GLU A 372 -7.28 -26.71 -0.67
CA GLU A 372 -7.55 -27.65 -1.77
C GLU A 372 -7.76 -29.07 -1.25
N PHE A 373 -7.13 -29.44 -0.13
CA PHE A 373 -7.39 -30.73 0.51
C PHE A 373 -8.80 -30.78 1.10
N SER A 374 -9.30 -29.67 1.65
CA SER A 374 -10.69 -29.60 2.13
C SER A 374 -11.70 -29.73 0.97
N MET A 375 -11.40 -29.12 -0.18
CA MET A 375 -12.31 -29.11 -1.33
C MET A 375 -12.24 -30.37 -2.19
N TYR A 376 -11.05 -30.94 -2.35
CA TYR A 376 -10.77 -31.90 -3.44
C TYR A 376 -10.06 -33.19 -3.00
N TYR A 377 -9.75 -33.40 -1.72
CA TYR A 377 -9.03 -34.62 -1.32
C TYR A 377 -9.83 -35.91 -1.53
N SER A 378 -11.15 -35.83 -1.43
CA SER A 378 -12.08 -36.97 -1.52
C SER A 378 -12.83 -37.05 -2.85
N VAL A 379 -12.32 -36.43 -3.93
CA VAL A 379 -12.94 -36.48 -5.26
C VAL A 379 -13.07 -37.90 -5.81
#